data_AF-A0A484NFZ6-F1
#
_entry.id   AF-A0A484NFZ6-F1
#
_cell.length_a   1.000
_cell.length_b   1.000
_cell.length_c   1.000
_cell.angle_alpha   90.00
_cell.angle_beta   90.00
_cell.angle_gamma   90.00
#
_symmetry.space_group_name_H-M   'P 1'
#
loop_
_entity.id
_entity.type
_entity.pdbx_description
1 polymer ?
#
loop_
_entity_poly.entity_id
_entity_poly.type
_entity_poly.pdbx_seq_one_letter_code
_entity_poly.pdbx_strand_id
1 'polypeptide(L)'
;MADWNSDGSSIAGEQRRDFRLTMGAKAAKSFEPSHARIFTFELHHRFSDPVKKLALQRTAAGASLPVYSWPAKGSLDYYTQLASHDMFLHGRRLYDSDSSRSLTFSDGNSTFRISSLGFLHYTTVTLGTPGMRFMVALDTGSDLFWVPCDCSNCTSTDSDFALSIYNLNGSSTGKEVTCSNSYCSHRSNCLGEYSHCPYSVSYLSSETSTSGILLQDVLQLETDDSEEEFVEAYVVFGCGQVQTGSFLDVAAPNGLFGLGFEKVSVPRILSREGYMPNSFSMCFGRDGVGRIDFGDKGSLDQEETPFNLNPLHPRYNITISQIRVGTDIVEYEFDSLFDTGTSFTYLDDPPYTKLSQSFDSQTRDRRYAFDQRIPFKYCYEMSSNSTTSLIPTMSLTMKGGGRLVVFDPIIVISLQSQLVYCLGVLKSQDYNIIGQNFMTGYRFVFDREKVTLGWKKFDCYDTEKVHMPLNTTSVPPAVAAGDLQSDGRTSITQSSFAIPACEMPALALAYSCLVFLALLV
;
A
#
# COMPACT_ATOMS: atom_id res chain seq x y z
N MET A 1 -8.16 41.31 -30.41
CA MET A 1 -8.33 41.29 -31.87
C MET A 1 -6.96 41.00 -32.48
N ALA A 2 -6.69 39.74 -32.75
CA ALA A 2 -5.63 39.24 -33.64
C ALA A 2 -5.92 37.74 -33.84
N ASP A 3 -5.98 37.35 -35.11
CA ASP A 3 -6.62 36.16 -35.65
C ASP A 3 -5.89 34.84 -35.37
N TRP A 4 -6.69 33.77 -35.34
CA TRP A 4 -6.26 32.39 -35.50
C TRP A 4 -6.23 32.06 -37.00
N ASN A 5 -5.08 31.60 -37.50
CA ASN A 5 -5.02 30.82 -38.74
C ASN A 5 -4.26 29.53 -38.47
N SER A 6 -4.94 28.42 -38.72
CA SER A 6 -4.42 27.06 -38.72
C SER A 6 -3.77 26.74 -40.06
N ASP A 7 -2.58 26.13 -40.05
CA ASP A 7 -2.17 25.19 -41.09
C ASP A 7 -1.07 24.23 -40.60
N GLY A 8 -1.33 22.93 -40.81
CA GLY A 8 -0.37 21.94 -41.29
C GLY A 8 0.86 21.53 -40.47
N SER A 9 0.76 20.35 -39.84
CA SER A 9 1.82 19.32 -39.65
C SER A 9 3.26 19.76 -39.33
N SER A 10 3.73 19.47 -38.11
CA SER A 10 5.17 19.26 -37.88
C SER A 10 5.44 18.38 -36.66
N ILE A 11 6.29 17.39 -36.91
CA ILE A 11 6.93 16.45 -36.00
C ILE A 11 7.53 17.21 -34.80
N ALA A 12 7.44 16.63 -33.60
CA ALA A 12 7.97 17.20 -32.35
C ALA A 12 9.50 17.35 -32.39
N GLY A 13 9.97 18.40 -33.05
CA GLY A 13 11.33 18.92 -32.95
C GLY A 13 11.44 19.81 -31.72
N GLU A 14 12.55 19.66 -31.00
CA GLU A 14 12.97 20.42 -29.83
C GLU A 14 12.94 21.93 -30.13
N GLN A 15 11.81 22.59 -29.86
CA GLN A 15 11.76 24.06 -29.82
C GLN A 15 12.49 24.50 -28.56
N ARG A 16 13.64 25.15 -28.76
CA ARG A 16 14.38 25.90 -27.74
C ARG A 16 13.48 27.00 -27.18
N ARG A 17 12.70 26.68 -26.15
CA ARG A 17 11.95 27.67 -25.36
C ARG A 17 12.87 28.14 -24.23
N ASP A 18 13.62 29.20 -24.50
CA ASP A 18 14.36 29.93 -23.46
C ASP A 18 13.33 30.57 -22.50
N PHE A 19 13.07 29.91 -21.38
CA PHE A 19 12.26 30.49 -20.31
C PHE A 19 13.11 31.50 -19.53
N ARG A 20 12.88 32.79 -19.76
CA ARG A 20 13.54 33.89 -19.05
C ARG A 20 12.65 34.39 -17.91
N LEU A 21 12.88 33.91 -16.69
CA LEU A 21 12.23 34.44 -15.49
C LEU A 21 12.89 35.76 -15.09
N THR A 22 12.11 36.85 -15.04
CA THR A 22 12.58 38.18 -14.65
C THR A 22 11.86 38.59 -13.37
N MET A 23 12.56 38.62 -12.23
CA MET A 23 12.03 39.15 -10.96
C MET A 23 12.60 40.54 -10.70
N GLY A 24 11.73 41.54 -10.54
CA GLY A 24 12.11 42.90 -10.16
C GLY A 24 11.85 43.15 -8.68
N ALA A 25 12.90 43.46 -7.90
CA ALA A 25 12.74 43.93 -6.53
C ALA A 25 12.49 45.45 -6.52
N LYS A 26 11.31 45.89 -6.06
CA LYS A 26 11.06 47.31 -5.74
C LYS A 26 11.38 47.55 -4.27
N ALA A 27 12.47 48.27 -4.00
CA ALA A 27 12.71 48.84 -2.68
C ALA A 27 11.84 50.09 -2.50
N ALA A 28 11.03 50.13 -1.45
CA ALA A 28 10.23 51.29 -1.10
C ALA A 28 11.07 52.32 -0.31
N LYS A 29 10.99 53.59 -0.75
CA LYS A 29 11.45 54.84 -0.12
C LYS A 29 12.96 55.06 0.03
N SER A 30 13.53 55.82 -0.91
CA SER A 30 14.02 57.20 -0.71
C SER A 30 14.74 57.66 -1.99
N PHE A 31 14.76 58.97 -2.22
CA PHE A 31 15.28 59.61 -3.44
C PHE A 31 16.78 59.32 -3.63
N GLU A 32 17.12 58.32 -4.45
CA GLU A 32 18.38 58.18 -5.19
C GLU A 32 18.20 57.12 -6.30
N PRO A 33 18.89 57.21 -7.45
CA PRO A 33 18.74 56.25 -8.54
C PRO A 33 19.35 54.90 -8.12
N SER A 34 18.49 54.03 -7.59
CA SER A 34 18.84 52.66 -7.23
C SER A 34 19.13 51.85 -8.48
N HIS A 35 20.34 51.28 -8.55
CA HIS A 35 20.73 50.36 -9.62
C HIS A 35 19.89 49.08 -9.48
N ALA A 36 18.85 48.93 -10.30
CA ALA A 36 18.12 47.68 -10.42
C ALA A 36 19.07 46.58 -10.91
N ARG A 37 19.48 45.68 -10.02
CA ARG A 37 20.24 44.49 -10.39
C ARG A 37 19.28 43.43 -10.90
N ILE A 38 19.33 43.16 -12.20
CA ILE A 38 18.60 42.06 -12.81
C ILE A 38 19.43 40.80 -12.59
N PHE A 39 18.88 39.85 -11.84
CA PHE A 39 19.43 38.51 -11.75
C PHE A 39 18.75 37.63 -12.79
N THR A 40 19.53 37.13 -13.74
CA THR A 40 19.08 36.11 -14.70
C THR A 40 19.70 34.77 -14.32
N PHE A 41 18.87 33.75 -14.16
CA PHE A 41 19.29 32.37 -13.98
C PHE A 41 19.05 31.60 -15.28
N GLU A 42 20.02 30.76 -15.65
CA GLU A 42 19.89 29.82 -16.77
C GLU A 42 19.63 28.44 -16.18
N LEU A 43 18.50 27.83 -16.54
CA LEU A 43 18.11 26.51 -16.04
C LEU A 43 18.67 25.43 -16.98
N HIS A 44 19.51 24.56 -16.44
CA HIS A 44 20.14 23.46 -17.18
C HIS A 44 19.62 22.12 -16.64
N HIS A 45 19.05 21.27 -17.49
CA HIS A 45 18.62 19.93 -17.07
C HIS A 45 19.83 19.02 -16.77
N ARG A 46 19.63 17.96 -15.98
CA ARG A 46 20.72 17.07 -15.48
C ARG A 46 21.62 16.49 -16.57
N PHE A 47 21.10 16.28 -17.78
CA PHE A 47 21.82 15.69 -18.92
C PHE A 47 22.35 16.71 -19.92
N SER A 48 22.20 18.01 -19.63
CA SER A 48 22.69 19.09 -20.49
C SER A 48 24.22 19.12 -20.53
N ASP A 49 24.76 19.62 -21.64
CA ASP A 49 26.21 19.70 -21.84
C ASP A 49 26.92 20.56 -20.78
N PRO A 50 26.35 21.69 -20.29
CA PRO A 50 26.94 22.46 -19.19
C PRO A 50 27.05 21.67 -17.89
N VAL A 51 26.04 20.86 -17.55
CA VAL A 51 26.04 20.03 -16.32
C VAL A 51 27.05 18.88 -16.44
N LYS A 52 27.13 18.23 -17.60
CA LYS A 52 28.13 17.18 -17.87
C LYS A 52 29.55 17.73 -17.77
N LYS A 53 29.80 18.93 -18.31
CA LYS A 53 31.10 19.59 -18.23
C LYS A 53 31.48 19.95 -16.79
N LEU A 54 30.52 20.46 -15.99
CA LEU A 54 30.74 20.74 -14.57
C LEU A 54 31.06 19.46 -13.78
N ALA A 55 30.36 18.36 -14.07
CA ALA A 55 30.60 17.07 -13.42
C ALA A 55 32.02 16.54 -13.72
N LEU A 56 32.46 16.63 -14.98
CA LEU A 56 33.81 16.23 -15.41
C LEU A 56 34.92 17.10 -14.80
N GLN A 57 34.66 18.40 -14.61
CA GLN A 57 35.60 19.29 -13.94
C GLN A 57 35.74 18.98 -12.44
N ARG A 58 34.65 18.55 -11.79
CA ARG A 58 34.65 18.19 -10.37
C ARG A 58 35.32 16.84 -10.10
N THR A 59 35.18 15.86 -11.01
CA THR A 59 35.91 14.59 -10.90
C THR A 59 37.42 14.76 -11.13
N ALA A 60 37.83 15.67 -12.02
CA ALA A 60 39.24 16.04 -12.20
C ALA A 60 39.85 16.74 -10.97
N ALA A 61 39.03 17.34 -10.10
CA ALA A 61 39.44 18.01 -8.86
C ALA A 61 39.48 17.07 -7.62
N GLY A 62 39.40 15.75 -7.81
CA GLY A 62 39.57 14.77 -6.74
C GLY A 62 38.29 14.44 -5.93
N ALA A 63 37.12 14.91 -6.35
CA ALA A 63 35.85 14.51 -5.74
C ALA A 63 35.38 13.16 -6.29
N SER A 64 35.27 12.14 -5.42
CA SER A 64 34.72 10.82 -5.77
C SER A 64 33.19 10.89 -5.87
N LEU A 65 32.68 11.09 -7.09
CA LEU A 65 31.28 10.85 -7.41
C LEU A 65 31.16 9.55 -8.24
N PRO A 66 30.06 8.79 -8.12
CA PRO A 66 29.83 7.62 -8.96
C PRO A 66 29.92 8.04 -10.43
N VAL A 67 30.67 7.29 -11.24
CA VAL A 67 30.67 7.46 -12.69
C VAL A 67 29.29 7.07 -13.21
N TYR A 68 28.39 8.06 -13.32
CA TYR A 68 27.09 7.85 -13.95
C TYR A 68 27.35 7.54 -15.43
N SER A 69 26.96 6.35 -15.89
CA SER A 69 26.79 6.08 -17.31
C SER A 69 25.62 6.93 -17.80
N TRP A 70 25.92 8.10 -18.35
CA TRP A 70 24.90 9.00 -18.88
C TRP A 70 24.20 8.33 -20.08
N PRO A 71 22.86 8.23 -20.10
CA PRO A 71 22.16 7.64 -21.22
C PRO A 71 22.41 8.45 -22.49
N ALA A 72 22.49 7.76 -23.63
CA ALA A 72 22.67 8.40 -24.93
C ALA A 72 21.51 9.38 -25.21
N LYS A 73 21.83 10.62 -25.59
CA LYS A 73 20.80 11.64 -25.85
C LYS A 73 19.82 11.12 -26.91
N GLY A 74 18.53 11.15 -26.58
CA GLY A 74 17.45 10.66 -27.46
C GLY A 74 17.13 9.16 -27.34
N SER A 75 17.81 8.40 -26.48
CA SER A 75 17.41 7.02 -26.18
C SER A 75 16.14 6.97 -25.34
N LEU A 76 15.47 5.80 -25.31
CA LEU A 76 14.34 5.57 -24.41
C LEU A 76 14.76 5.84 -22.95
N ASP A 77 15.91 5.30 -22.54
CA ASP A 77 16.48 5.46 -21.20
C ASP A 77 16.70 6.94 -20.81
N TYR A 78 17.15 7.75 -21.77
CA TYR A 78 17.31 9.20 -21.60
C TYR A 78 15.98 9.90 -21.27
N TYR A 79 14.92 9.60 -22.01
CA TYR A 79 13.60 10.21 -21.78
C TYR A 79 12.92 9.67 -20.53
N THR A 80 13.07 8.38 -20.20
CA THR A 80 12.55 7.83 -18.93
C THR A 80 13.20 8.50 -17.74
N GLN A 81 14.53 8.68 -17.72
CA GLN A 81 15.19 9.34 -16.59
C GLN A 81 14.84 10.83 -16.49
N LEU A 82 14.63 11.52 -17.63
CA LEU A 82 14.17 12.91 -17.63
C LEU A 82 12.75 13.03 -17.07
N ALA A 83 11.84 12.17 -17.53
CA ALA A 83 10.46 12.13 -17.06
C ALA A 83 10.36 11.76 -15.57
N SER A 84 11.14 10.79 -15.09
CA SER A 84 11.21 10.45 -13.67
C SER A 84 11.73 11.61 -12.82
N HIS A 85 12.69 12.38 -13.33
CA HIS A 85 13.21 13.56 -12.63
C HIS A 85 12.21 14.72 -12.61
N ASP A 86 11.54 14.97 -13.74
CA ASP A 86 10.49 15.99 -13.82
C ASP A 86 9.32 15.61 -12.91
N MET A 87 8.92 14.34 -12.87
CA MET A 87 7.91 13.83 -11.94
C MET A 87 8.34 14.02 -10.48
N PHE A 88 9.61 13.75 -10.13
CA PHE A 88 10.15 14.02 -8.81
C PHE A 88 10.15 15.53 -8.45
N LEU A 89 10.50 16.41 -9.39
CA LEU A 89 10.51 17.85 -9.19
C LEU A 89 9.10 18.45 -9.13
N HIS A 90 8.16 17.94 -9.93
CA HIS A 90 6.76 18.34 -9.91
C HIS A 90 6.05 17.84 -8.66
N GLY A 91 6.35 16.62 -8.20
CA GLY A 91 5.88 16.10 -6.91
C GLY A 91 6.33 16.94 -5.72
N ARG A 92 7.44 17.67 -5.82
CA ARG A 92 7.88 18.66 -4.82
C ARG A 92 7.22 20.04 -4.95
N ARG A 93 6.72 20.43 -6.12
CA ARG A 93 6.08 21.76 -6.30
C ARG A 93 4.62 21.81 -5.89
N LEU A 94 3.98 20.66 -5.69
CA LEU A 94 2.69 20.54 -5.01
C LEU A 94 2.85 20.32 -3.50
N TYR A 95 4.09 20.25 -3.00
CA TYR A 95 4.42 20.11 -1.59
C TYR A 95 4.70 21.49 -1.00
N ASP A 96 3.64 22.30 -0.91
CA ASP A 96 3.56 23.26 0.18
C ASP A 96 3.04 22.49 1.40
N SER A 97 3.52 22.83 2.60
CA SER A 97 3.31 22.08 3.84
C SER A 97 1.87 22.15 4.39
N ASP A 98 0.88 22.31 3.52
CA ASP A 98 -0.53 22.45 3.83
C ASP A 98 -1.25 21.19 3.32
N SER A 99 -1.54 20.26 4.25
CA SER A 99 -2.29 19.00 4.06
C SER A 99 -1.97 18.23 2.76
N SER A 100 -1.17 17.15 2.86
CA SER A 100 -1.19 16.15 1.78
C SER A 100 -2.62 15.65 1.62
N ARG A 101 -3.29 16.02 0.53
CA ARG A 101 -4.61 15.49 0.19
C ARG A 101 -4.47 13.99 -0.12
N SER A 102 -4.60 13.17 0.91
CA SER A 102 -4.80 11.73 0.78
C SER A 102 -6.21 11.48 0.25
N LEU A 103 -6.35 10.39 -0.51
CA LEU A 103 -7.64 9.86 -0.91
C LEU A 103 -7.91 8.57 -0.17
N THR A 104 -9.16 8.35 0.18
CA THR A 104 -9.66 7.10 0.72
C THR A 104 -10.91 6.64 -0.04
N PHE A 105 -11.38 5.44 0.24
CA PHE A 105 -12.67 4.96 -0.26
C PHE A 105 -13.83 5.77 0.33
N SER A 106 -14.94 5.89 -0.41
CA SER A 106 -16.14 6.62 0.01
C SER A 106 -16.83 6.08 1.28
N ASP A 107 -16.45 4.90 1.74
CA ASP A 107 -16.92 4.28 2.99
C ASP A 107 -15.90 4.47 4.13
N GLY A 108 -14.91 5.35 3.95
CA GLY A 108 -13.83 5.63 4.88
C GLY A 108 -12.55 4.84 4.61
N ASN A 109 -11.48 5.18 5.34
CA ASN A 109 -10.17 4.52 5.24
C ASN A 109 -10.04 3.27 6.11
N SER A 110 -11.10 2.85 6.80
CA SER A 110 -11.04 1.70 7.71
C SER A 110 -10.91 0.39 6.97
N THR A 111 -10.08 -0.49 7.52
CA THR A 111 -9.89 -1.87 7.04
C THR A 111 -10.02 -2.83 8.21
N PHE A 112 -10.40 -4.08 7.95
CA PHE A 112 -10.65 -5.07 8.99
C PHE A 112 -10.07 -6.43 8.62
N ARG A 113 -9.32 -7.03 9.54
CA ARG A 113 -8.83 -8.40 9.42
C ARG A 113 -9.98 -9.37 9.66
N ILE A 114 -10.31 -10.17 8.66
CA ILE A 114 -11.34 -11.21 8.76
C ILE A 114 -10.66 -12.57 8.85
N SER A 115 -10.52 -13.10 10.07
CA SER A 115 -9.83 -14.38 10.32
C SER A 115 -10.47 -15.57 9.61
N SER A 116 -11.80 -15.58 9.47
CA SER A 116 -12.52 -16.62 8.72
C SER A 116 -12.30 -16.56 7.21
N LEU A 117 -11.84 -15.42 6.69
CA LEU A 117 -11.52 -15.20 5.28
C LEU A 117 -10.00 -15.10 5.08
N GLY A 118 -9.28 -16.08 5.65
CA GLY A 118 -7.85 -16.25 5.43
C GLY A 118 -6.98 -15.24 6.18
N PHE A 119 -7.45 -14.63 7.27
CA PHE A 119 -6.67 -13.66 8.06
C PHE A 119 -6.17 -12.43 7.27
N LEU A 120 -6.81 -12.10 6.15
CA LEU A 120 -6.49 -10.92 5.34
C LEU A 120 -7.24 -9.68 5.84
N HIS A 121 -6.74 -8.49 5.52
CA HIS A 121 -7.48 -7.24 5.69
C HIS A 121 -8.38 -6.96 4.49
N TYR A 122 -9.59 -6.54 4.81
CA TYR A 122 -10.64 -6.19 3.87
C TYR A 122 -11.06 -4.75 4.05
N THR A 123 -11.58 -4.16 2.98
CA THR A 123 -12.25 -2.86 3.01
C THR A 123 -13.47 -2.90 2.10
N THR A 124 -14.31 -1.87 2.18
CA THR A 124 -15.47 -1.72 1.31
C THR A 124 -15.18 -0.66 0.25
N VAL A 125 -15.35 -1.06 -1.02
CA VAL A 125 -15.21 -0.16 -2.16
C VAL A 125 -16.56 0.02 -2.85
N THR A 126 -16.80 1.21 -3.39
CA THR A 126 -18.04 1.52 -4.09
C THR A 126 -17.77 1.72 -5.58
N LEU A 127 -18.43 0.93 -6.42
CA LEU A 127 -18.28 0.95 -7.88
C LEU A 127 -19.57 1.31 -8.60
N GLY A 128 -19.43 2.12 -9.65
CA GLY A 128 -20.47 2.44 -10.61
C GLY A 128 -21.39 3.60 -10.22
N THR A 129 -22.37 3.85 -11.09
CA THR A 129 -23.34 4.94 -10.96
C THR A 129 -24.77 4.45 -11.28
N PRO A 130 -25.63 4.20 -10.28
CA PRO A 130 -25.40 4.40 -8.84
C PRO A 130 -24.37 3.43 -8.25
N GLY A 131 -23.74 3.84 -7.15
CA GLY A 131 -22.67 3.07 -6.49
C GLY A 131 -23.17 1.78 -5.86
N MET A 132 -22.42 0.70 -6.09
CA MET A 132 -22.60 -0.62 -5.47
C MET A 132 -21.37 -0.99 -4.65
N ARG A 133 -21.59 -1.53 -3.44
CA ARG A 133 -20.53 -1.84 -2.47
C ARG A 133 -19.99 -3.26 -2.65
N PHE A 134 -18.67 -3.39 -2.54
CA PHE A 134 -17.96 -4.66 -2.61
C PHE A 134 -16.95 -4.76 -1.46
N MET A 135 -16.93 -5.90 -0.76
CA MET A 135 -15.94 -6.19 0.28
C MET A 135 -14.70 -6.86 -0.33
N VAL A 136 -13.58 -6.16 -0.38
CA VAL A 136 -12.41 -6.60 -1.16
C VAL A 136 -11.20 -6.84 -0.27
N ALA A 137 -10.44 -7.90 -0.55
CA ALA A 137 -9.16 -8.15 0.10
C ALA A 137 -8.10 -7.18 -0.42
N LEU A 138 -7.27 -6.61 0.45
CA LEU A 138 -6.19 -5.71 0.07
C LEU A 138 -4.92 -6.49 -0.26
N ASP A 139 -4.47 -6.42 -1.51
CA ASP A 139 -3.42 -7.30 -2.02
C ASP A 139 -2.33 -6.53 -2.77
N THR A 140 -1.15 -6.44 -2.16
CA THR A 140 0.06 -5.88 -2.79
C THR A 140 0.84 -6.88 -3.64
N GLY A 141 0.53 -8.17 -3.54
CA GLY A 141 1.14 -9.27 -4.28
C GLY A 141 0.65 -9.35 -5.72
N SER A 142 -0.53 -8.80 -6.02
CA SER A 142 -1.10 -8.74 -7.36
C SER A 142 -1.51 -7.33 -7.82
N ASP A 143 -1.67 -7.17 -9.14
CA ASP A 143 -1.91 -5.86 -9.76
C ASP A 143 -3.38 -5.54 -10.03
N LEU A 144 -4.22 -6.55 -10.28
CA LEU A 144 -5.56 -6.35 -10.82
C LEU A 144 -6.60 -6.24 -9.70
N PHE A 145 -7.34 -5.13 -9.66
CA PHE A 145 -8.60 -5.06 -8.95
C PHE A 145 -9.69 -5.84 -9.72
N TRP A 146 -10.43 -6.72 -9.04
CA TRP A 146 -11.54 -7.47 -9.65
C TRP A 146 -12.67 -7.72 -8.65
N VAL A 147 -13.90 -7.85 -9.19
CA VAL A 147 -15.13 -8.17 -8.44
C VAL A 147 -15.94 -9.22 -9.22
N PRO A 148 -16.76 -10.04 -8.55
CA PRO A 148 -17.63 -10.99 -9.24
C PRO A 148 -18.65 -10.26 -10.11
N CYS A 149 -18.82 -10.71 -11.36
CA CYS A 149 -19.76 -10.17 -12.34
C CYS A 149 -20.12 -11.24 -13.36
N ASP A 150 -21.35 -11.24 -13.87
CA ASP A 150 -21.89 -12.29 -14.76
C ASP A 150 -21.49 -13.70 -14.31
N CYS A 151 -21.65 -13.94 -13.01
CA CYS A 151 -21.01 -15.05 -12.35
C CYS A 151 -21.54 -16.40 -12.85
N SER A 152 -20.64 -17.21 -13.41
CA SER A 152 -20.91 -18.61 -13.77
C SER A 152 -20.41 -19.60 -12.72
N ASN A 153 -19.32 -19.25 -12.03
CA ASN A 153 -18.78 -20.01 -10.91
C ASN A 153 -18.09 -19.06 -9.92
N CYS A 154 -18.76 -18.73 -8.83
CA CYS A 154 -18.26 -17.87 -7.75
C CYS A 154 -18.81 -18.38 -6.43
N THR A 155 -18.34 -17.77 -5.34
CA THR A 155 -18.95 -17.98 -4.02
C THR A 155 -20.45 -17.67 -4.03
N SER A 156 -21.20 -18.37 -3.17
CA SER A 156 -22.64 -18.14 -3.01
C SER A 156 -22.91 -16.79 -2.35
N THR A 157 -23.90 -16.05 -2.86
CA THR A 157 -24.37 -14.81 -2.22
C THR A 157 -25.12 -15.07 -0.90
N ASP A 158 -25.52 -16.32 -0.64
CA ASP A 158 -26.13 -16.78 0.63
C ASP A 158 -25.05 -17.12 1.66
N SER A 159 -24.14 -16.18 1.90
CA SER A 159 -23.07 -16.29 2.90
C SER A 159 -23.36 -15.39 4.09
N ASP A 160 -22.64 -15.57 5.21
CA ASP A 160 -22.73 -14.67 6.37
C ASP A 160 -22.39 -13.20 6.03
N PHE A 161 -21.75 -12.97 4.87
CA PHE A 161 -21.43 -11.66 4.33
C PHE A 161 -22.42 -11.26 3.24
N ALA A 162 -22.84 -10.00 3.22
CA ALA A 162 -23.64 -9.44 2.13
C ALA A 162 -22.78 -9.23 0.88
N LEU A 163 -22.68 -10.26 0.03
CA LEU A 163 -21.86 -10.23 -1.18
C LEU A 163 -22.65 -9.65 -2.37
N SER A 164 -22.06 -8.68 -3.06
CA SER A 164 -22.63 -8.06 -4.28
C SER A 164 -22.12 -8.71 -5.57
N ILE A 165 -22.91 -8.72 -6.64
CA ILE A 165 -22.45 -9.11 -7.98
C ILE A 165 -22.57 -7.88 -8.88
N TYR A 166 -21.45 -7.44 -9.46
CA TYR A 166 -21.42 -6.28 -10.34
C TYR A 166 -22.22 -6.56 -11.63
N ASN A 167 -23.04 -5.58 -12.03
CA ASN A 167 -23.85 -5.64 -13.23
C ASN A 167 -23.55 -4.42 -14.10
N LEU A 168 -22.94 -4.63 -15.26
CA LEU A 168 -22.58 -3.58 -16.19
C LEU A 168 -23.80 -2.75 -16.63
N ASN A 169 -24.94 -3.39 -16.90
CA ASN A 169 -26.17 -2.69 -17.31
C ASN A 169 -26.84 -1.93 -16.16
N GLY A 170 -26.42 -2.18 -14.92
CA GLY A 170 -26.89 -1.47 -13.74
C GLY A 170 -26.16 -0.15 -13.48
N SER A 171 -25.05 0.11 -14.18
CA SER A 171 -24.24 1.31 -14.02
C SER A 171 -24.30 2.18 -15.27
N SER A 172 -24.64 3.46 -15.10
CA SER A 172 -24.67 4.46 -16.18
C SER A 172 -23.27 4.92 -16.63
N THR A 173 -22.23 4.66 -15.83
CA THR A 173 -20.84 5.00 -16.12
C THR A 173 -20.00 3.81 -16.56
N GLY A 174 -20.52 2.59 -16.43
CA GLY A 174 -19.86 1.35 -16.79
C GLY A 174 -19.64 1.20 -18.29
N LYS A 175 -18.44 0.74 -18.66
CA LYS A 175 -18.02 0.50 -20.05
C LYS A 175 -17.19 -0.76 -20.15
N GLU A 176 -17.30 -1.43 -21.29
CA GLU A 176 -16.42 -2.54 -21.62
C GLU A 176 -15.05 -2.04 -22.06
N VAL A 177 -13.99 -2.78 -21.68
CA VAL A 177 -12.63 -2.50 -22.17
C VAL A 177 -12.36 -3.38 -23.37
N THR A 178 -12.09 -2.75 -24.51
CA THR A 178 -11.75 -3.45 -25.76
C THR A 178 -10.29 -3.89 -25.79
N CYS A 179 -9.97 -4.83 -26.68
CA CYS A 179 -8.60 -5.32 -26.89
C CYS A 179 -7.61 -4.28 -27.45
N SER A 180 -8.09 -3.24 -28.13
CA SER A 180 -7.26 -2.08 -28.53
C SER A 180 -6.79 -1.23 -27.34
N ASN A 181 -7.46 -1.32 -26.19
CA ASN A 181 -7.17 -0.50 -25.03
C ASN A 181 -5.75 -0.77 -24.49
N SER A 182 -5.07 0.27 -24.02
CA SER A 182 -3.71 0.19 -23.45
C SER A 182 -3.60 -0.67 -22.19
N TYR A 183 -4.71 -0.89 -21.48
CA TYR A 183 -4.76 -1.76 -20.30
C TYR A 183 -4.93 -3.23 -20.63
N CYS A 184 -5.25 -3.58 -21.88
CA CYS A 184 -5.39 -4.96 -22.29
C CYS A 184 -4.01 -5.59 -22.50
N SER A 185 -3.52 -6.34 -21.51
CA SER A 185 -2.22 -7.03 -21.57
C SER A 185 -2.24 -8.25 -22.49
N HIS A 186 -3.36 -8.98 -22.55
CA HIS A 186 -3.49 -10.23 -23.30
C HIS A 186 -4.08 -10.05 -24.70
N ARG A 187 -3.57 -9.08 -25.47
CA ARG A 187 -4.04 -8.80 -26.84
C ARG A 187 -3.99 -10.01 -27.77
N SER A 188 -3.07 -10.94 -27.53
CA SER A 188 -2.94 -12.20 -28.28
C SER A 188 -4.14 -13.14 -28.12
N ASN A 189 -4.89 -13.02 -27.01
CA ASN A 189 -6.04 -13.87 -26.70
C ASN A 189 -7.35 -13.26 -27.19
N CYS A 190 -7.27 -12.09 -27.83
CA CYS A 190 -8.42 -11.40 -28.38
C CYS A 190 -8.84 -11.99 -29.72
N LEU A 191 -10.16 -12.17 -29.90
CA LEU A 191 -10.74 -12.61 -31.17
C LEU A 191 -10.71 -11.49 -32.23
N GLY A 192 -10.55 -10.23 -31.82
CA GLY A 192 -10.37 -9.08 -32.68
C GLY A 192 -10.03 -7.82 -31.89
N GLU A 193 -9.72 -6.71 -32.58
CA GLU A 193 -9.34 -5.46 -31.93
C GLU A 193 -10.48 -4.84 -31.08
N TYR A 194 -11.72 -5.03 -31.52
CA TYR A 194 -12.93 -4.52 -30.87
C TYR A 194 -13.63 -5.57 -29.99
N SER A 195 -13.05 -6.76 -29.81
CA SER A 195 -13.59 -7.71 -28.83
C SER A 195 -13.30 -7.24 -27.41
N HIS A 196 -14.09 -7.74 -26.46
CA HIS A 196 -13.83 -7.55 -25.02
C HIS A 196 -12.43 -8.06 -24.67
N CYS A 197 -11.71 -7.32 -23.83
CA CYS A 197 -10.40 -7.73 -23.37
C CYS A 197 -10.52 -8.85 -22.32
N PRO A 198 -10.05 -10.08 -22.61
CA PRO A 198 -10.08 -11.15 -21.63
C PRO A 198 -8.96 -10.95 -20.60
N TYR A 199 -9.19 -11.43 -19.38
CA TYR A 199 -8.15 -11.57 -18.37
C TYR A 199 -8.24 -12.93 -17.68
N SER A 200 -7.10 -13.41 -17.19
CA SER A 200 -7.01 -14.58 -16.31
C SER A 200 -5.81 -14.38 -15.39
N VAL A 201 -6.03 -14.56 -14.09
CA VAL A 201 -4.98 -14.46 -13.06
C VAL A 201 -5.05 -15.70 -12.19
N SER A 202 -3.90 -16.37 -12.03
CA SER A 202 -3.71 -17.48 -11.11
C SER A 202 -2.87 -17.01 -9.92
N TYR A 203 -3.21 -17.49 -8.73
CA TYR A 203 -2.54 -17.18 -7.48
C TYR A 203 -1.82 -18.41 -6.94
N LEU A 204 -0.81 -18.22 -6.08
CA LEU A 204 -0.05 -19.33 -5.48
C LEU A 204 -0.89 -20.27 -4.59
N SER A 205 -1.97 -19.78 -3.97
CA SER A 205 -2.94 -20.63 -3.27
C SER A 205 -3.45 -21.77 -4.19
N SER A 206 -3.61 -22.96 -3.62
CA SER A 206 -4.00 -24.17 -4.37
C SER A 206 -5.20 -23.93 -5.27
N GLU A 207 -5.02 -24.14 -6.58
CA GLU A 207 -6.05 -24.04 -7.63
C GLU A 207 -6.83 -22.72 -7.58
N THR A 208 -6.23 -21.64 -7.10
CA THR A 208 -6.90 -20.35 -6.91
C THR A 208 -6.68 -19.46 -8.13
N SER A 209 -7.77 -19.05 -8.78
CA SER A 209 -7.72 -18.19 -9.96
C SER A 209 -9.01 -17.39 -10.16
N THR A 210 -8.91 -16.30 -10.92
CA THR A 210 -10.07 -15.52 -11.41
C THR A 210 -9.90 -15.22 -12.89
N SER A 211 -10.98 -15.32 -13.65
CA SER A 211 -10.99 -15.03 -15.08
C SER A 211 -12.31 -14.43 -15.56
N GLY A 212 -12.24 -13.69 -16.67
CA GLY A 212 -13.38 -13.01 -17.27
C GLY A 212 -12.93 -11.92 -18.22
N ILE A 213 -13.58 -10.76 -18.18
CA ILE A 213 -13.29 -9.61 -19.04
C ILE A 213 -12.95 -8.36 -18.25
N LEU A 214 -12.16 -7.46 -18.84
CA LEU A 214 -11.89 -6.15 -18.24
C LEU A 214 -13.06 -5.19 -18.53
N LEU A 215 -13.44 -4.46 -17.49
CA LEU A 215 -14.42 -3.37 -17.54
C LEU A 215 -13.78 -2.08 -17.02
N GLN A 216 -14.41 -0.96 -17.33
CA GLN A 216 -14.08 0.36 -16.80
C GLN A 216 -15.33 0.93 -16.15
N ASP A 217 -15.21 1.44 -14.93
CA ASP A 217 -16.27 2.18 -14.26
C ASP A 217 -15.68 3.14 -13.21
N VAL A 218 -16.54 3.93 -12.57
CA VAL A 218 -16.21 4.86 -11.50
C VAL A 218 -16.00 4.08 -10.20
N LEU A 219 -14.83 4.25 -9.60
CA LEU A 219 -14.56 3.99 -8.19
C LEU A 219 -14.84 5.27 -7.41
N GLN A 220 -15.73 5.19 -6.42
CA GLN A 220 -16.07 6.33 -5.57
C GLN A 220 -15.07 6.41 -4.40
N LEU A 221 -14.42 7.56 -4.31
CA LEU A 221 -13.42 7.91 -3.31
C LEU A 221 -13.87 9.17 -2.57
N GLU A 222 -13.16 9.51 -1.51
CA GLU A 222 -13.31 10.76 -0.78
C GLU A 222 -11.93 11.32 -0.42
N THR A 223 -11.87 12.63 -0.24
CA THR A 223 -10.69 13.29 0.31
C THR A 223 -10.64 13.08 1.82
N ASP A 224 -9.46 12.75 2.35
CA ASP A 224 -9.19 12.65 3.79
C ASP A 224 -8.84 14.05 4.35
N ASP A 225 -9.64 15.05 3.98
CA ASP A 225 -9.56 16.41 4.51
C ASP A 225 -10.90 16.82 5.16
N SER A 226 -10.93 17.97 5.84
CA SER A 226 -12.08 18.38 6.65
C SER A 226 -13.37 18.61 5.85
N GLU A 227 -13.31 18.67 4.52
CA GLU A 227 -14.46 18.90 3.66
C GLU A 227 -15.03 17.60 3.07
N GLU A 228 -14.34 16.44 3.21
CA GLU A 228 -14.75 15.10 2.77
C GLU A 228 -15.39 15.13 1.36
N GLU A 229 -14.70 15.75 0.39
CA GLU A 229 -15.20 15.87 -0.98
C GLU A 229 -15.19 14.52 -1.69
N PHE A 230 -16.33 14.14 -2.28
CA PHE A 230 -16.45 12.96 -3.13
C PHE A 230 -15.64 13.09 -4.42
N VAL A 231 -14.87 12.06 -4.73
CA VAL A 231 -14.04 11.96 -5.92
C VAL A 231 -14.46 10.74 -6.74
N GLU A 232 -14.88 10.97 -7.98
CA GLU A 232 -15.21 9.91 -8.94
C GLU A 232 -14.00 9.59 -9.82
N ALA A 233 -13.36 8.44 -9.61
CA ALA A 233 -12.19 8.02 -10.37
C ALA A 233 -12.51 6.86 -11.32
N TYR A 234 -12.31 7.04 -12.63
CA TYR A 234 -12.44 5.94 -13.58
C TYR A 234 -11.29 4.93 -13.41
N VAL A 235 -11.64 3.69 -13.06
CA VAL A 235 -10.69 2.58 -12.90
C VAL A 235 -10.99 1.46 -13.89
N VAL A 236 -9.97 0.67 -14.21
CA VAL A 236 -10.13 -0.57 -14.97
C VAL A 236 -10.02 -1.74 -14.00
N PHE A 237 -10.96 -2.66 -14.08
CA PHE A 237 -11.06 -3.80 -13.17
C PHE A 237 -11.54 -5.06 -13.90
N GLY A 238 -11.31 -6.23 -13.30
CA GLY A 238 -11.81 -7.50 -13.80
C GLY A 238 -13.26 -7.76 -13.39
N CYS A 239 -14.13 -8.04 -14.37
CA CYS A 239 -15.40 -8.74 -14.15
C CYS A 239 -15.08 -10.24 -14.01
N GLY A 240 -15.02 -10.72 -12.77
CA GLY A 240 -14.72 -12.11 -12.44
C GLY A 240 -15.90 -13.01 -12.70
N GLN A 241 -15.94 -13.63 -13.88
CA GLN A 241 -17.01 -14.53 -14.32
C GLN A 241 -16.82 -15.96 -13.80
N VAL A 242 -15.57 -16.37 -13.59
CA VAL A 242 -15.17 -17.67 -13.05
C VAL A 242 -14.08 -17.47 -12.01
N GLN A 243 -14.32 -17.95 -10.79
CA GLN A 243 -13.35 -18.06 -9.71
C GLN A 243 -13.16 -19.52 -9.30
N THR A 244 -11.98 -19.84 -8.77
CA THR A 244 -11.62 -21.19 -8.33
C THR A 244 -10.82 -21.17 -7.03
N GLY A 245 -10.67 -22.34 -6.40
CA GLY A 245 -9.85 -22.51 -5.21
C GLY A 245 -10.36 -21.68 -4.03
N SER A 246 -9.44 -21.04 -3.31
CA SER A 246 -9.73 -20.31 -2.07
C SER A 246 -10.74 -19.17 -2.21
N PHE A 247 -10.98 -18.67 -3.42
CA PHE A 247 -11.98 -17.62 -3.68
C PHE A 247 -13.43 -18.07 -3.51
N LEU A 248 -13.68 -19.37 -3.47
CA LEU A 248 -15.03 -19.91 -3.35
C LEU A 248 -15.51 -19.98 -1.90
N ASP A 249 -14.61 -20.00 -0.92
CA ASP A 249 -14.96 -20.33 0.47
C ASP A 249 -14.12 -19.64 1.56
N VAL A 250 -12.83 -19.33 1.32
CA VAL A 250 -11.91 -18.93 2.40
C VAL A 250 -11.14 -17.63 2.18
N ALA A 251 -11.22 -16.97 1.02
CA ALA A 251 -10.55 -15.70 0.77
C ALA A 251 -11.26 -14.87 -0.30
N ALA A 252 -11.23 -13.53 -0.18
CA ALA A 252 -11.67 -12.59 -1.23
C ALA A 252 -13.03 -12.91 -1.92
N PRO A 253 -14.08 -13.34 -1.18
CA PRO A 253 -15.32 -13.84 -1.79
C PRO A 253 -16.05 -12.76 -2.62
N ASN A 254 -15.92 -11.48 -2.27
CA ASN A 254 -16.54 -10.37 -3.00
C ASN A 254 -15.57 -9.57 -3.86
N GLY A 255 -14.35 -10.09 -4.07
CA GLY A 255 -13.33 -9.46 -4.88
C GLY A 255 -12.04 -9.19 -4.12
N LEU A 256 -11.06 -8.69 -4.86
CA LEU A 256 -9.71 -8.40 -4.40
C LEU A 256 -9.23 -7.12 -5.06
N PHE A 257 -8.61 -6.26 -4.26
CA PHE A 257 -8.09 -4.96 -4.68
C PHE A 257 -6.58 -5.02 -4.86
N GLY A 258 -6.15 -5.22 -6.10
CA GLY A 258 -4.75 -5.27 -6.48
C GLY A 258 -4.05 -3.91 -6.34
N LEU A 259 -2.98 -3.89 -5.56
CA LEU A 259 -2.17 -2.73 -5.19
C LEU A 259 -0.76 -2.79 -5.81
N GLY A 260 -0.52 -3.72 -6.74
CA GLY A 260 0.77 -3.96 -7.39
C GLY A 260 1.33 -2.79 -8.21
N PHE A 261 2.43 -3.02 -8.93
CA PHE A 261 3.15 -1.98 -9.67
C PHE A 261 2.62 -1.72 -11.09
N GLU A 262 1.89 -2.66 -11.68
CA GLU A 262 1.52 -2.60 -13.09
C GLU A 262 0.53 -1.48 -13.40
N LYS A 263 0.44 -1.15 -14.69
CA LYS A 263 -0.37 -0.03 -15.19
C LYS A 263 -1.86 -0.13 -14.82
N VAL A 264 -2.38 -1.35 -14.69
CA VAL A 264 -3.79 -1.62 -14.39
C VAL A 264 -4.13 -1.45 -12.91
N SER A 265 -3.14 -1.45 -12.01
CA SER A 265 -3.35 -1.26 -10.57
C SER A 265 -4.00 0.09 -10.27
N VAL A 266 -4.97 0.09 -9.35
CA VAL A 266 -5.73 1.30 -9.01
C VAL A 266 -4.81 2.45 -8.57
N PRO A 267 -3.82 2.25 -7.68
CA PRO A 267 -2.92 3.35 -7.31
C PRO A 267 -2.17 3.95 -8.51
N ARG A 268 -1.88 3.15 -9.55
CA ARG A 268 -1.21 3.65 -10.77
C ARG A 268 -2.15 4.46 -11.64
N ILE A 269 -3.40 4.03 -11.75
CA ILE A 269 -4.45 4.75 -12.47
C ILE A 269 -4.69 6.10 -11.79
N LEU A 270 -4.90 6.11 -10.47
CA LEU A 270 -5.13 7.33 -9.70
C LEU A 270 -4.00 8.34 -9.89
N SER A 271 -2.75 7.88 -9.85
CA SER A 271 -1.61 8.78 -10.06
C SER A 271 -1.53 9.33 -11.48
N ARG A 272 -1.72 8.45 -12.48
CA ARG A 272 -1.59 8.84 -13.88
C ARG A 272 -2.64 9.86 -14.30
N GLU A 273 -3.86 9.72 -13.78
CA GLU A 273 -4.95 10.65 -14.05
C GLU A 273 -4.88 11.92 -13.18
N GLY A 274 -3.88 12.02 -12.30
CA GLY A 274 -3.61 13.24 -11.52
C GLY A 274 -4.43 13.40 -10.25
N TYR A 275 -5.08 12.33 -9.76
CA TYR A 275 -5.85 12.37 -8.52
C TYR A 275 -4.96 12.46 -7.28
N MET A 276 -3.81 11.79 -7.28
CA MET A 276 -2.90 11.75 -6.12
C MET A 276 -1.44 11.41 -6.53
N PRO A 277 -0.44 11.63 -5.65
CA PRO A 277 0.93 11.16 -5.86
C PRO A 277 1.03 9.64 -5.93
N ASN A 278 1.97 9.05 -6.68
CA ASN A 278 2.08 7.59 -6.84
C ASN A 278 2.59 6.87 -5.58
N SER A 279 1.79 6.86 -4.52
CA SER A 279 2.10 6.22 -3.24
C SER A 279 0.80 5.86 -2.52
N PHE A 280 0.92 5.02 -1.50
CA PHE A 280 -0.16 4.74 -0.54
C PHE A 280 0.43 4.22 0.75
N SER A 281 -0.34 4.28 1.83
CA SER A 281 0.03 3.71 3.12
C SER A 281 -1.00 2.74 3.63
N MET A 282 -0.58 1.81 4.48
CA MET A 282 -1.45 0.93 5.26
C MET A 282 -0.98 0.82 6.70
N CYS A 283 -1.92 0.69 7.63
CA CYS A 283 -1.65 0.45 9.05
C CYS A 283 -2.51 -0.72 9.52
N PHE A 284 -1.94 -1.68 10.24
CA PHE A 284 -2.71 -2.79 10.84
C PHE A 284 -2.54 -2.83 12.36
N GLY A 285 -3.67 -2.77 13.06
CA GLY A 285 -3.78 -2.83 14.51
C GLY A 285 -3.80 -4.27 15.05
N ARG A 286 -3.53 -4.43 16.34
CA ARG A 286 -3.50 -5.76 16.99
C ARG A 286 -4.86 -6.45 16.97
N ASP A 287 -5.90 -5.67 17.19
CA ASP A 287 -7.30 -6.08 17.16
C ASP A 287 -7.82 -6.40 15.75
N GLY A 288 -7.00 -6.15 14.71
CA GLY A 288 -7.38 -6.37 13.32
C GLY A 288 -8.06 -5.17 12.68
N VAL A 289 -8.19 -4.04 13.37
CA VAL A 289 -8.59 -2.77 12.73
C VAL A 289 -7.37 -2.20 12.02
N GLY A 290 -7.55 -1.73 10.80
CA GLY A 290 -6.50 -1.11 10.02
C GLY A 290 -6.97 0.10 9.23
N ARG A 291 -6.04 0.66 8.45
CA ARG A 291 -6.25 1.83 7.60
C ARG A 291 -5.56 1.68 6.24
N ILE A 292 -6.08 2.35 5.23
CA ILE A 292 -5.44 2.52 3.92
C ILE A 292 -5.68 3.93 3.38
N ASP A 293 -4.61 4.59 2.92
CA ASP A 293 -4.68 5.97 2.42
C ASP A 293 -3.85 6.09 1.13
N PHE A 294 -4.46 6.57 0.05
CA PHE A 294 -3.80 6.78 -1.23
C PHE A 294 -3.15 8.17 -1.27
N GLY A 295 -1.94 8.25 -1.82
CA GLY A 295 -1.17 9.49 -1.90
C GLY A 295 -0.32 9.79 -0.66
N ASP A 296 -0.46 9.03 0.44
CA ASP A 296 0.40 9.19 1.62
C ASP A 296 1.85 8.81 1.27
N LYS A 297 2.79 9.65 1.71
CA LYS A 297 4.24 9.45 1.58
C LYS A 297 4.93 9.27 2.94
N GLY A 298 4.15 9.23 4.01
CA GLY A 298 4.62 9.11 5.37
C GLY A 298 5.34 10.34 5.88
N SER A 299 6.14 10.15 6.91
CA SER A 299 6.86 11.21 7.60
C SER A 299 8.35 11.19 7.31
N LEU A 300 9.02 12.34 7.44
CA LEU A 300 10.46 12.48 7.15
C LEU A 300 11.37 11.65 8.07
N ASP A 301 10.87 11.23 9.22
CA ASP A 301 11.57 10.47 10.25
C ASP A 301 11.24 8.96 10.24
N GLN A 302 10.56 8.47 9.20
CA GLN A 302 10.31 7.04 9.02
C GLN A 302 11.59 6.27 8.62
N GLU A 303 11.64 4.99 8.97
CA GLU A 303 12.64 4.07 8.43
C GLU A 303 12.30 3.72 6.99
N GLU A 304 13.28 3.43 6.14
CA GLU A 304 13.04 3.13 4.73
C GLU A 304 14.00 2.05 4.18
N THR A 305 13.54 1.35 3.14
CA THR A 305 14.35 0.46 2.31
C THR A 305 13.97 0.59 0.84
N PRO A 306 14.92 0.51 -0.11
CA PRO A 306 14.59 0.49 -1.53
C PRO A 306 13.91 -0.82 -1.96
N PHE A 307 12.98 -0.74 -2.90
CA PHE A 307 12.47 -1.94 -3.58
C PHE A 307 13.49 -2.47 -4.60
N ASN A 308 13.65 -3.79 -4.66
CA ASN A 308 14.39 -4.49 -5.71
C ASN A 308 13.46 -4.79 -6.90
N LEU A 309 13.25 -3.79 -7.76
CA LEU A 309 12.34 -3.94 -8.90
C LEU A 309 12.96 -4.79 -10.03
N ASN A 310 12.21 -5.80 -10.47
CA ASN A 310 12.42 -6.43 -11.76
C ASN A 310 11.70 -5.62 -12.85
N PRO A 311 12.39 -5.09 -13.88
CA PRO A 311 11.76 -4.29 -14.93
C PRO A 311 10.66 -5.01 -15.73
N LEU A 312 10.69 -6.35 -15.79
CA LEU A 312 9.70 -7.14 -16.53
C LEU A 312 8.41 -7.39 -15.74
N HIS A 313 8.55 -7.59 -14.43
CA HIS A 313 7.44 -7.87 -13.50
C HIS A 313 7.72 -7.17 -12.17
N PRO A 314 7.46 -5.86 -12.08
CA PRO A 314 7.77 -5.09 -10.88
C PRO A 314 6.87 -5.57 -9.72
N ARG A 315 7.49 -5.86 -8.57
CA ARG A 315 6.82 -6.29 -7.34
C ARG A 315 7.45 -5.57 -6.16
N TYR A 316 6.77 -5.57 -5.01
CA TYR A 316 7.28 -5.00 -3.75
C TYR A 316 8.33 -5.89 -3.10
N ASN A 317 9.37 -6.27 -3.84
CA ASN A 317 10.50 -7.03 -3.31
C ASN A 317 11.41 -6.10 -2.51
N ILE A 318 11.80 -6.54 -1.33
CA ILE A 318 12.78 -5.88 -0.46
C ILE A 318 13.94 -6.83 -0.18
N THR A 319 15.10 -6.26 0.12
CA THR A 319 16.28 -7.04 0.54
C THR A 319 16.43 -6.97 2.06
N ILE A 320 16.42 -8.12 2.73
CA ILE A 320 16.74 -8.28 4.15
C ILE A 320 18.22 -8.67 4.24
N SER A 321 19.01 -7.93 5.02
CA SER A 321 20.44 -8.19 5.18
C SER A 321 20.77 -8.95 6.46
N GLN A 322 19.90 -8.89 7.48
CA GLN A 322 20.13 -9.52 8.76
C GLN A 322 18.80 -9.85 9.47
N ILE A 323 18.76 -11.01 10.11
CA ILE A 323 17.68 -11.43 11.02
C ILE A 323 18.27 -11.45 12.43
N ARG A 324 17.56 -10.85 13.39
CA ARG A 324 17.89 -10.95 14.81
C ARG A 324 16.76 -11.65 15.55
N VAL A 325 17.10 -12.64 16.36
CA VAL A 325 16.18 -13.35 17.24
C VAL A 325 16.77 -13.35 18.64
N GLY A 326 16.14 -12.65 19.57
CA GLY A 326 16.66 -12.39 20.91
C GLY A 326 18.10 -11.87 20.88
N THR A 327 19.03 -12.69 21.35
CA THR A 327 20.48 -12.38 21.38
C THR A 327 21.23 -12.78 20.11
N ASP A 328 20.66 -13.68 19.31
CA ASP A 328 21.31 -14.23 18.13
C ASP A 328 21.14 -13.30 16.93
N ILE A 329 22.21 -13.20 16.14
CA ILE A 329 22.25 -12.42 14.92
C ILE A 329 22.62 -13.34 13.77
N VAL A 330 21.79 -13.34 12.74
CA VAL A 330 21.99 -14.09 11.51
C VAL A 330 22.23 -13.08 10.38
N GLU A 331 23.47 -12.98 9.94
CA GLU A 331 23.85 -12.20 8.77
C GLU A 331 23.68 -13.07 7.52
N TYR A 332 22.59 -12.84 6.81
CA TYR A 332 22.27 -13.53 5.57
C TYR A 332 21.39 -12.61 4.72
N GLU A 333 21.87 -12.28 3.53
CA GLU A 333 21.15 -11.42 2.60
C GLU A 333 20.21 -12.25 1.73
N PHE A 334 18.94 -11.86 1.66
CA PHE A 334 17.95 -12.48 0.78
C PHE A 334 16.87 -11.47 0.40
N ASP A 335 16.29 -11.68 -0.78
CA ASP A 335 15.14 -10.92 -1.23
C ASP A 335 13.85 -11.58 -0.77
N SER A 336 12.85 -10.75 -0.44
CA SER A 336 11.52 -11.17 -0.04
C SER A 336 10.47 -10.25 -0.65
N LEU A 337 9.37 -10.82 -1.11
CA LEU A 337 8.18 -10.05 -1.44
C LEU A 337 7.56 -9.50 -0.15
N PHE A 338 7.14 -8.24 -0.13
CA PHE A 338 6.40 -7.64 0.97
C PHE A 338 4.92 -7.60 0.60
N ASP A 339 4.10 -8.41 1.26
CA ASP A 339 2.75 -8.72 0.76
C ASP A 339 1.62 -8.74 1.81
N THR A 340 0.60 -7.90 1.60
CA THR A 340 -0.66 -7.88 2.36
C THR A 340 -1.67 -8.94 1.93
N GLY A 341 -1.58 -9.44 0.69
CA GLY A 341 -2.40 -10.55 0.16
C GLY A 341 -2.01 -11.92 0.73
N THR A 342 -0.99 -11.96 1.58
CA THR A 342 -0.51 -13.16 2.25
C THR A 342 -0.65 -13.06 3.76
N SER A 343 -1.38 -14.00 4.36
CA SER A 343 -1.72 -14.00 5.79
C SER A 343 -0.49 -14.01 6.72
N PHE A 344 0.50 -14.86 6.41
CA PHE A 344 1.69 -15.09 7.24
C PHE A 344 2.98 -15.03 6.44
N THR A 345 4.10 -14.88 7.14
CA THR A 345 5.42 -14.84 6.54
C THR A 345 5.87 -16.25 6.13
N TYR A 346 6.31 -16.38 4.88
CA TYR A 346 6.87 -17.61 4.31
C TYR A 346 8.35 -17.38 4.00
N LEU A 347 9.21 -18.31 4.41
CA LEU A 347 10.63 -18.25 4.11
C LEU A 347 11.11 -19.59 3.57
N ASP A 348 11.99 -19.52 2.57
CA ASP A 348 12.74 -20.67 2.08
C ASP A 348 14.02 -20.85 2.92
N ASP A 349 14.71 -21.97 2.73
CA ASP A 349 16.03 -22.18 3.30
C ASP A 349 17.12 -21.43 2.52
N PRO A 350 18.17 -20.94 3.19
CA PRO A 350 18.45 -21.07 4.63
C PRO A 350 17.77 -20.08 5.60
N PRO A 351 17.14 -18.93 5.22
CA PRO A 351 16.52 -18.00 6.17
C PRO A 351 15.57 -18.67 7.17
N TYR A 352 14.67 -19.53 6.69
CA TYR A 352 13.69 -20.22 7.52
C TYR A 352 14.34 -21.04 8.64
N THR A 353 15.26 -21.95 8.28
CA THR A 353 15.89 -22.83 9.26
C THR A 353 16.72 -22.05 10.27
N LYS A 354 17.47 -21.04 9.83
CA LYS A 354 18.30 -20.22 10.74
C LYS A 354 17.45 -19.44 11.74
N LEU A 355 16.40 -18.78 11.26
CA LEU A 355 15.47 -18.01 12.08
C LEU A 355 14.75 -18.91 13.08
N SER A 356 14.17 -20.01 12.61
CA SER A 356 13.32 -20.87 13.43
C SER A 356 14.12 -21.67 14.48
N GLN A 357 15.33 -22.13 14.15
CA GLN A 357 16.21 -22.78 15.14
C GLN A 357 16.70 -21.81 16.21
N SER A 358 17.02 -20.57 15.84
CA SER A 358 17.43 -19.54 16.81
C SER A 358 16.28 -19.12 17.74
N PHE A 359 15.04 -19.08 17.22
CA PHE A 359 13.85 -18.88 18.05
C PHE A 359 13.66 -20.04 19.04
N ASP A 360 13.81 -21.27 18.56
CA ASP A 360 13.64 -22.47 19.38
C ASP A 360 14.67 -22.60 20.49
N SER A 361 15.94 -22.34 20.21
CA SER A 361 17.03 -22.46 21.20
C SER A 361 16.86 -21.50 22.38
N GLN A 362 16.15 -20.39 22.17
CA GLN A 362 15.90 -19.35 23.17
C GLN A 362 14.53 -19.47 23.83
N THR A 363 13.64 -20.32 23.31
CA THR A 363 12.31 -20.53 23.87
C THR A 363 12.38 -21.47 25.07
N ARG A 364 11.82 -21.04 26.21
CA ARG A 364 11.86 -21.79 27.47
C ARG A 364 10.68 -22.73 27.67
N ASP A 365 9.54 -22.41 27.06
CA ASP A 365 8.34 -23.21 27.17
C ASP A 365 8.51 -24.56 26.46
N ARG A 366 7.76 -25.55 26.92
CA ARG A 366 7.85 -26.90 26.37
C ARG A 366 7.34 -26.91 24.93
N ARG A 367 8.12 -27.52 24.02
CA ARG A 367 7.70 -27.76 22.64
C ARG A 367 6.38 -28.54 22.62
N TYR A 368 5.39 -27.99 21.93
CA TYR A 368 4.13 -28.69 21.68
C TYR A 368 4.36 -29.80 20.65
N ALA A 369 3.76 -30.97 20.91
CA ALA A 369 3.84 -32.08 19.97
C ALA A 369 3.20 -31.70 18.64
N PHE A 370 3.82 -32.08 17.53
CA PHE A 370 3.33 -31.72 16.20
C PHE A 370 1.88 -32.20 16.00
N ASP A 371 1.02 -31.27 15.59
CA ASP A 371 -0.37 -31.52 15.21
C ASP A 371 -0.53 -31.11 13.76
N GLN A 372 -0.97 -32.04 12.90
CA GLN A 372 -1.17 -31.79 11.47
C GLN A 372 -2.18 -30.68 11.16
N ARG A 373 -3.04 -30.32 12.13
CA ARG A 373 -4.00 -29.22 12.00
C ARG A 373 -3.35 -27.84 12.16
N ILE A 374 -2.14 -27.79 12.72
CA ILE A 374 -1.40 -26.55 12.94
C ILE A 374 -0.31 -26.45 11.87
N PRO A 375 -0.36 -25.45 10.97
CA PRO A 375 0.59 -25.35 9.86
C PRO A 375 2.00 -24.94 10.33
N PHE A 376 2.13 -24.42 11.55
CA PHE A 376 3.40 -23.96 12.12
C PHE A 376 4.20 -25.09 12.77
N LYS A 377 5.49 -25.19 12.43
CA LYS A 377 6.39 -26.24 12.94
C LYS A 377 6.89 -25.98 14.37
N TYR A 378 7.05 -24.72 14.76
CA TYR A 378 7.67 -24.31 16.02
C TYR A 378 6.60 -23.77 16.96
N CYS A 379 6.00 -24.67 17.74
CA CYS A 379 4.92 -24.39 18.68
C CYS A 379 5.28 -24.83 20.10
N TYR A 380 4.72 -24.13 21.09
CA TYR A 380 5.06 -24.26 22.50
C TYR A 380 3.83 -24.11 23.39
N GLU A 381 3.83 -24.84 24.49
CA GLU A 381 2.75 -24.79 25.48
C GLU A 381 2.85 -23.50 26.29
N MET A 382 1.81 -22.68 26.24
CA MET A 382 1.80 -21.42 26.97
C MET A 382 1.62 -21.71 28.46
N SER A 383 2.62 -21.37 29.28
CA SER A 383 2.52 -21.57 30.73
C SER A 383 1.47 -20.63 31.35
N SER A 384 0.78 -21.09 32.40
CA SER A 384 -0.30 -20.32 33.04
C SER A 384 0.17 -19.00 33.68
N ASN A 385 1.49 -18.85 33.88
CA ASN A 385 2.13 -17.72 34.54
C ASN A 385 3.00 -16.89 33.58
N SER A 386 3.06 -17.21 32.29
CA SER A 386 3.97 -16.51 31.38
C SER A 386 3.42 -15.14 30.96
N THR A 387 4.14 -14.11 31.39
CA THR A 387 4.13 -12.81 30.75
C THR A 387 4.76 -12.93 29.36
N THR A 388 4.27 -12.14 28.39
CA THR A 388 4.79 -12.06 27.01
C THR A 388 6.30 -11.79 26.91
N SER A 389 6.93 -11.34 28.01
CA SER A 389 8.37 -11.08 28.14
C SER A 389 9.29 -12.29 27.93
N LEU A 390 8.76 -13.52 27.93
CA LEU A 390 9.57 -14.74 27.75
C LEU A 390 9.70 -15.18 26.29
N ILE A 391 8.91 -14.60 25.38
CA ILE A 391 8.95 -14.92 23.95
C ILE A 391 10.15 -14.20 23.32
N PRO A 392 11.03 -14.91 22.56
CA PRO A 392 12.15 -14.28 21.88
C PRO A 392 11.68 -13.16 20.94
N THR A 393 12.24 -11.96 21.12
CA THR A 393 11.96 -10.82 20.25
C THR A 393 12.60 -11.02 18.87
N MET A 394 11.99 -10.49 17.82
CA MET A 394 12.54 -10.58 16.46
C MET A 394 12.69 -9.20 15.81
N SER A 395 13.72 -9.02 15.00
CA SER A 395 13.81 -7.88 14.07
C SER A 395 14.49 -8.26 12.76
N LEU A 396 14.08 -7.60 11.68
CA LEU A 396 14.67 -7.71 10.35
C LEU A 396 15.41 -6.40 10.05
N THR A 397 16.68 -6.48 9.69
CA THR A 397 17.43 -5.33 9.17
C THR A 397 17.36 -5.38 7.65
N MET A 398 16.85 -4.32 7.06
CA MET A 398 16.71 -4.16 5.63
C MET A 398 17.97 -3.56 5.02
N LYS A 399 18.12 -3.70 3.71
CA LYS A 399 19.13 -2.96 2.94
C LYS A 399 18.99 -1.45 3.18
N GLY A 400 20.11 -0.79 3.47
CA GLY A 400 20.13 0.61 3.91
C GLY A 400 20.18 0.78 5.43
N GLY A 401 20.04 -0.30 6.20
CA GLY A 401 20.24 -0.33 7.66
C GLY A 401 18.97 -0.11 8.49
N GLY A 402 17.84 0.19 7.85
CA GLY A 402 16.56 0.33 8.54
C GLY A 402 16.15 -0.96 9.22
N ARG A 403 15.74 -0.86 10.50
CA ARG A 403 15.43 -2.03 11.33
C ARG A 403 13.94 -2.12 11.64
N LEU A 404 13.28 -3.15 11.12
CA LEU A 404 11.90 -3.48 11.43
C LEU A 404 11.86 -4.45 12.63
N VAL A 405 11.36 -3.98 13.78
CA VAL A 405 11.12 -4.85 14.94
C VAL A 405 9.77 -5.53 14.75
N VAL A 406 9.76 -6.85 14.66
CA VAL A 406 8.51 -7.63 14.52
C VAL A 406 7.75 -7.55 15.83
N PHE A 407 6.58 -6.95 15.79
CA PHE A 407 5.82 -6.60 16.99
C PHE A 407 5.18 -7.81 17.66
N ASP A 408 4.66 -8.74 16.86
CA ASP A 408 4.17 -10.02 17.32
C ASP A 408 4.73 -11.15 16.42
N PRO A 409 5.83 -11.82 16.84
CA PRO A 409 6.42 -12.88 16.04
C PRO A 409 5.66 -14.22 16.15
N ILE A 410 4.61 -14.29 16.98
CA ILE A 410 3.88 -15.52 17.26
C ILE A 410 2.42 -15.44 16.84
N ILE A 411 1.78 -16.60 16.83
CA ILE A 411 0.32 -16.74 16.81
C ILE A 411 -0.09 -17.59 18.00
N VAL A 412 -1.15 -17.17 18.70
CA VAL A 412 -1.73 -17.93 19.81
C VAL A 412 -2.91 -18.74 19.29
N ILE A 413 -2.92 -20.03 19.62
CA ILE A 413 -3.93 -21.01 19.23
C ILE A 413 -4.58 -21.56 20.50
N SER A 414 -5.90 -21.40 20.59
CA SER A 414 -6.68 -21.95 21.69
C SER A 414 -7.13 -23.37 21.37
N LEU A 415 -6.56 -24.34 22.08
CA LEU A 415 -7.00 -25.75 22.04
C LEU A 415 -7.95 -26.01 23.21
N GLN A 416 -8.76 -27.07 23.12
CA GLN A 416 -9.82 -27.38 24.10
C GLN A 416 -9.34 -27.42 25.57
N SER A 417 -8.08 -27.76 25.83
CA SER A 417 -7.54 -27.93 27.18
C SER A 417 -6.31 -27.07 27.49
N GLN A 418 -5.77 -26.32 26.53
CA GLN A 418 -4.56 -25.51 26.72
C GLN A 418 -4.40 -24.44 25.63
N LEU A 419 -3.66 -23.38 25.96
CA LEU A 419 -3.19 -22.40 24.99
C LEU A 419 -1.81 -22.82 24.47
N VAL A 420 -1.64 -22.77 23.16
CA VAL A 420 -0.36 -23.00 22.48
C VAL A 420 -0.01 -21.74 21.70
N TYR A 421 1.25 -21.35 21.67
CA TYR A 421 1.71 -20.34 20.71
C TYR A 421 2.71 -20.94 19.74
N CYS A 422 2.72 -20.44 18.52
CA CYS A 422 3.62 -20.86 17.47
C CYS A 422 4.36 -19.67 16.88
N LEU A 423 5.60 -19.86 16.46
CA LEU A 423 6.31 -18.91 15.61
C LEU A 423 5.51 -18.73 14.31
N GLY A 424 5.11 -17.49 14.01
CA GLY A 424 4.27 -17.12 12.87
C GLY A 424 5.02 -17.10 11.52
N VAL A 425 5.90 -18.08 11.29
CA VAL A 425 6.69 -18.20 10.06
C VAL A 425 6.57 -19.61 9.50
N LEU A 426 6.22 -19.70 8.23
CA LEU A 426 6.05 -20.94 7.50
C LEU A 426 7.24 -21.21 6.58
N LYS A 427 7.51 -22.50 6.39
CA LYS A 427 8.53 -22.93 5.42
C LYS A 427 7.91 -22.96 4.02
N SER A 428 8.55 -22.32 3.07
CA SER A 428 8.28 -22.47 1.64
C SER A 428 9.37 -23.31 0.96
N GLN A 429 9.22 -23.58 -0.34
CA GLN A 429 10.22 -24.32 -1.12
C GLN A 429 11.09 -23.42 -2.01
N ASP A 430 10.57 -22.26 -2.41
CA ASP A 430 11.14 -21.48 -3.51
C ASP A 430 10.86 -19.97 -3.44
N TYR A 431 10.23 -19.48 -2.38
CA TYR A 431 9.89 -18.05 -2.24
C TYR A 431 10.02 -17.52 -0.82
N ASN A 432 10.41 -16.25 -0.69
CA ASN A 432 10.36 -15.53 0.58
C ASN A 432 9.30 -14.44 0.49
N ILE A 433 8.38 -14.40 1.46
CA ILE A 433 7.30 -13.44 1.56
C ILE A 433 7.21 -12.96 3.01
N ILE A 434 7.31 -11.65 3.22
CA ILE A 434 6.93 -11.00 4.47
C ILE A 434 5.44 -10.73 4.36
N GLY A 435 4.66 -11.55 5.07
CA GLY A 435 3.21 -11.47 5.07
C GLY A 435 2.69 -10.41 6.03
N GLN A 436 1.38 -10.22 5.99
CA GLN A 436 0.66 -9.24 6.79
C GLN A 436 0.90 -9.37 8.31
N ASN A 437 1.15 -10.59 8.81
CA ASN A 437 1.40 -10.82 10.23
C ASN A 437 2.58 -10.00 10.79
N PHE A 438 3.58 -9.69 9.96
CA PHE A 438 4.74 -8.87 10.36
C PHE A 438 4.52 -7.36 10.20
N MET A 439 3.35 -6.95 9.71
CA MET A 439 3.03 -5.55 9.44
C MET A 439 2.29 -4.86 10.61
N THR A 440 1.88 -5.61 11.62
CA THR A 440 1.10 -5.09 12.75
C THR A 440 1.88 -4.06 13.57
N GLY A 441 1.24 -2.94 13.91
CA GLY A 441 1.78 -1.88 14.78
C GLY A 441 2.62 -0.81 14.08
N TYR A 442 2.60 -0.80 12.75
CA TYR A 442 3.30 0.19 11.93
C TYR A 442 2.38 0.73 10.83
N ARG A 443 2.62 1.98 10.43
CA ARG A 443 2.22 2.48 9.13
C ARG A 443 3.32 2.15 8.13
N PHE A 444 3.00 1.34 7.13
CA PHE A 444 3.86 1.06 5.98
C PHE A 444 3.48 1.97 4.83
N VAL A 445 4.47 2.53 4.15
CA VAL A 445 4.31 3.48 3.06
C VAL A 445 4.97 2.91 1.81
N PHE A 446 4.17 2.71 0.78
CA PHE A 446 4.60 2.23 -0.52
C PHE A 446 4.82 3.43 -1.44
N ASP A 447 5.98 4.10 -1.33
CA ASP A 447 6.32 5.21 -2.21
C ASP A 447 6.84 4.68 -3.55
N ARG A 448 5.95 4.60 -4.54
CA ARG A 448 6.24 4.05 -5.88
C ARG A 448 6.91 5.08 -6.79
N GLU A 449 6.93 6.37 -6.42
CA GLU A 449 7.72 7.39 -7.11
C GLU A 449 9.19 7.29 -6.72
N LYS A 450 9.45 7.13 -5.42
CA LYS A 450 10.79 6.97 -4.85
C LYS A 450 11.29 5.54 -4.92
N VAL A 451 10.40 4.58 -5.16
CA VAL A 451 10.71 3.13 -5.22
C VAL A 451 11.25 2.65 -3.87
N THR A 452 10.53 3.00 -2.79
CA THR A 452 10.91 2.67 -1.42
C THR A 452 9.72 2.22 -0.59
N LEU A 453 9.96 1.26 0.30
CA LEU A 453 9.07 0.94 1.40
C LEU A 453 9.52 1.75 2.63
N GLY A 454 8.64 2.59 3.16
CA GLY A 454 8.80 3.29 4.42
C GLY A 454 8.02 2.61 5.54
N TRP A 455 8.47 2.72 6.79
CA TRP A 455 7.68 2.31 7.95
C TRP A 455 7.98 3.13 9.20
N LYS A 456 6.93 3.35 9.99
CA LYS A 456 7.02 3.98 11.32
C LYS A 456 5.99 3.37 12.25
N LYS A 457 6.32 3.26 13.53
CA LYS A 457 5.33 2.88 14.55
C LYS A 457 4.19 3.89 14.52
N PHE A 458 2.97 3.40 14.47
CA PHE A 458 1.80 4.23 14.29
C PHE A 458 0.61 3.58 15.00
N ASP A 459 -0.24 4.38 15.63
CA ASP A 459 -1.52 3.92 16.14
C ASP A 459 -2.56 4.04 15.02
N CYS A 460 -3.12 2.93 14.55
CA CYS A 460 -4.09 2.96 13.44
C CYS A 460 -5.42 3.64 13.81
N TYR A 461 -5.60 4.06 15.07
CA TYR A 461 -6.70 4.92 15.53
C TYR A 461 -6.39 6.40 15.49
N ASP A 462 -5.11 6.77 15.47
CA ASP A 462 -4.69 8.17 15.33
C ASP A 462 -4.99 8.63 13.91
N THR A 463 -6.10 9.34 13.73
CA THR A 463 -6.19 10.31 12.65
C THR A 463 -5.17 11.39 13.01
N GLU A 464 -4.04 11.51 12.32
CA GLU A 464 -3.11 12.64 12.52
C GLU A 464 -3.82 13.95 12.13
N LYS A 465 -4.74 14.41 12.98
CA LYS A 465 -5.18 15.80 13.02
C LYS A 465 -3.99 16.55 13.55
N VAL A 466 -3.20 17.10 12.63
CA VAL A 466 -2.03 17.94 12.91
C VAL A 466 -2.42 18.96 13.98
N HIS A 467 -2.07 18.65 15.24
CA HIS A 467 -2.18 19.62 16.31
C HIS A 467 -1.02 20.59 16.08
N MET A 468 -1.32 21.75 15.50
CA MET A 468 -0.40 22.86 15.55
C MET A 468 0.01 23.09 17.01
N PRO A 469 1.31 23.26 17.33
CA PRO A 469 1.68 23.74 18.64
C PRO A 469 1.09 25.14 18.79
N LEU A 470 0.06 25.28 19.64
CA LEU A 470 -0.44 26.58 20.04
C LEU A 470 0.72 27.31 20.72
N ASN A 471 1.33 28.23 19.97
CA ASN A 471 2.34 29.13 20.47
C ASN A 471 1.65 30.13 21.41
N THR A 472 1.39 29.72 22.64
CA THR A 472 0.85 30.60 23.68
C THR A 472 2.02 31.12 24.50
N THR A 473 2.49 32.29 24.10
CA THR A 473 3.29 33.16 24.94
C THR A 473 2.59 33.37 26.28
N SER A 474 3.32 33.03 27.33
CA SER A 474 3.04 33.21 28.75
C SER A 474 2.42 34.56 29.14
N VAL A 475 1.29 34.53 29.85
CA VAL A 475 1.03 35.37 31.05
C VAL A 475 0.07 34.60 31.98
N PRO A 476 0.39 34.37 33.27
CA PRO A 476 -0.54 33.81 34.23
C PRO A 476 -1.37 34.91 34.93
N PRO A 477 -2.62 34.63 35.29
CA PRO A 477 -3.12 35.18 36.56
C PRO A 477 -3.82 34.14 37.44
N ALA A 478 -3.36 34.16 38.69
CA ALA A 478 -4.09 34.11 39.96
C ALA A 478 -5.10 32.98 40.25
N VAL A 479 -4.80 32.30 41.35
CA VAL A 479 -5.66 31.39 42.13
C VAL A 479 -6.86 32.14 42.72
N ALA A 480 -8.06 31.57 42.60
CA ALA A 480 -9.15 31.71 43.58
C ALA A 480 -10.06 30.47 43.54
N ALA A 481 -10.42 30.00 44.74
CA ALA A 481 -11.24 28.82 45.02
C ALA A 481 -12.76 29.10 44.93
N GLY A 482 -13.57 28.05 44.73
CA GLY A 482 -14.99 28.05 45.13
C GLY A 482 -15.98 27.31 44.22
N ASP A 483 -16.32 26.08 44.61
CA ASP A 483 -17.63 25.38 44.65
C ASP A 483 -18.69 25.36 43.53
N LEU A 484 -19.10 24.11 43.23
CA LEU A 484 -20.45 23.50 43.08
C LEU A 484 -21.51 23.99 42.06
N GLN A 485 -21.88 23.00 41.22
CA GLN A 485 -23.22 22.52 40.80
C GLN A 485 -23.97 23.07 39.55
N SER A 486 -24.31 22.07 38.72
CA SER A 486 -25.63 21.78 38.08
C SER A 486 -25.99 22.38 36.70
N ASP A 487 -26.14 21.42 35.77
CA ASP A 487 -27.13 21.22 34.71
C ASP A 487 -27.24 22.15 33.49
N GLY A 488 -27.15 21.50 32.33
CA GLY A 488 -27.50 22.04 31.01
C GLY A 488 -27.38 21.00 29.91
N ARG A 489 -28.32 20.05 29.85
CA ARG A 489 -28.53 19.09 28.75
C ARG A 489 -28.69 19.79 27.40
N THR A 490 -27.91 19.39 26.40
CA THR A 490 -28.33 19.39 25.00
C THR A 490 -27.93 18.07 24.35
N SER A 491 -28.95 17.29 24.00
CA SER A 491 -28.89 15.97 23.37
C SER A 491 -28.62 16.12 21.87
N ILE A 492 -27.50 15.60 21.39
CA ILE A 492 -27.30 15.27 19.98
C ILE A 492 -27.36 13.74 19.89
N THR A 493 -28.45 13.23 19.32
CA THR A 493 -28.67 11.82 19.04
C THR A 493 -27.77 11.39 17.88
N GLN A 494 -26.63 10.76 18.17
CA GLN A 494 -25.95 9.88 17.22
C GLN A 494 -26.55 8.47 17.36
N SER A 495 -27.15 7.96 16.29
CA SER A 495 -27.64 6.59 16.20
C SER A 495 -26.45 5.62 16.16
N SER A 496 -26.09 5.06 17.31
CA SER A 496 -25.17 3.94 17.41
C SER A 496 -25.87 2.68 16.88
N PHE A 497 -25.47 2.20 15.70
CA PHE A 497 -25.74 0.82 15.31
C PHE A 497 -24.79 -0.09 16.10
N ALA A 498 -25.25 -0.54 17.27
CA ALA A 498 -24.64 -1.65 17.97
C ALA A 498 -25.06 -2.95 17.27
N ILE A 499 -24.11 -3.61 16.60
CA ILE A 499 -24.28 -4.99 16.15
C ILE A 499 -24.09 -5.90 17.38
N PRO A 500 -24.93 -6.93 17.60
CA PRO A 500 -24.92 -7.68 18.85
C PRO A 500 -23.61 -8.45 19.03
N ALA A 501 -23.10 -8.46 20.25
CA ALA A 501 -22.12 -9.44 20.69
C ALA A 501 -22.68 -10.85 20.42
N CYS A 502 -21.95 -11.63 19.63
CA CYS A 502 -22.33 -12.98 19.26
C CYS A 502 -22.19 -13.90 20.48
N GLU A 503 -23.26 -14.07 21.26
CA GLU A 503 -23.44 -15.23 22.13
C GLU A 503 -23.83 -16.43 21.25
N MET A 504 -22.86 -17.28 20.94
CA MET A 504 -23.13 -18.55 20.25
C MET A 504 -23.51 -19.65 21.25
N PRO A 505 -24.55 -20.45 20.97
CA PRO A 505 -24.94 -21.56 21.82
C PRO A 505 -23.89 -22.67 21.77
N ALA A 506 -23.60 -23.24 22.94
CA ALA A 506 -22.67 -24.32 23.14
C ALA A 506 -23.20 -25.65 22.56
N LEU A 507 -23.14 -25.84 21.23
CA LEU A 507 -23.34 -27.12 20.53
C LEU A 507 -22.92 -27.02 19.05
N ALA A 508 -21.69 -26.58 18.79
CA ALA A 508 -21.03 -26.71 17.48
C ALA A 508 -19.50 -26.88 17.61
N LEU A 509 -19.03 -27.53 18.68
CA LEU A 509 -17.61 -27.87 18.88
C LEU A 509 -17.31 -29.25 18.27
N ALA A 510 -17.36 -29.36 16.94
CA ALA A 510 -16.88 -30.57 16.26
C ALA A 510 -16.59 -30.37 14.77
N TYR A 511 -16.07 -29.22 14.32
CA TYR A 511 -15.49 -29.13 12.97
C TYR A 511 -14.18 -28.34 13.01
N SER A 512 -13.08 -29.09 12.84
CA SER A 512 -11.86 -28.67 12.14
C SER A 512 -11.40 -27.22 12.33
N CYS A 513 -10.51 -26.99 13.31
CA CYS A 513 -9.62 -25.82 13.33
C CYS A 513 -8.53 -25.99 12.26
N LEU A 514 -8.93 -26.11 10.98
CA LEU A 514 -8.01 -25.95 9.86
C LEU A 514 -7.79 -24.44 9.75
N VAL A 515 -6.58 -24.01 10.09
CA VAL A 515 -6.15 -22.64 9.80
C VAL A 515 -6.02 -22.56 8.28
N PHE A 516 -7.04 -22.03 7.60
CA PHE A 516 -6.98 -21.75 6.18
C PHE A 516 -6.11 -20.52 5.96
N LEU A 517 -5.02 -20.71 5.22
CA LEU A 517 -4.01 -19.70 4.94
C LEU A 517 -4.23 -19.19 3.53
N ALA A 518 -4.24 -17.87 3.35
CA ALA A 518 -4.33 -17.25 2.04
C ALA A 518 -2.93 -16.81 1.57
N LEU A 519 -2.62 -17.14 0.32
CA LEU A 519 -1.39 -16.80 -0.39
C LEU A 519 -1.77 -16.26 -1.77
N LEU A 520 -2.11 -14.97 -1.83
CA LEU A 520 -2.62 -14.31 -3.02
C LEU A 520 -1.49 -13.54 -3.72
N VAL A 521 -0.62 -14.26 -4.44
CA VAL A 521 0.55 -13.73 -5.17
C VAL A 521 0.58 -14.20 -6.62
#